data_AF-A0A2V5UVR3-F1
#
_entry.id   AF-A0A2V5UVR3-F1
#
_cell.length_a   1.000
_cell.length_b   1.000
_cell.length_c   1.000
_cell.angle_alpha   90.00
_cell.angle_beta   90.00
_cell.angle_gamma   90.00
#
_symmetry.space_group_name_H-M   'P 1'
#
loop_
_entity.id
_entity.type
_entity.pdbx_description
1 polymer ?
#
loop_
_entity_poly.entity_id
_entity_poly.type
_entity_poly.pdbx_seq_one_letter_code
_entity_poly.pdbx_strand_id
1 'polypeptide(L)'
;ITDENSSPIYLRTTGKTALAFRNKEIEGHGIDCHKDGFGSPVGKWKQTSTPPELLTDDQLHALGIVEGKKTKIEFVSSIVVSGKVEKVLRRDGKLLAITFSNCSAKYGDRVLFNPDWGTYDMAVGERITSVFNGAADKDAYNQVALVPKERTIKVPSDAKRRRLENLYAQVRKIRESKTGYERLGEIWETQQAEHPDDWLLSMEIFEILDTTGQQPALKARIEKFLNAKKAMTKDLSTLIGWGFRLVDYHKKPEYQATLHASSK
;
A
#
# COMPACT_ATOMS: atom_id res chain seq x y z
N ILE A 1 -8.88 17.58 -1.87
CA ILE A 1 -9.09 18.95 -1.30
C ILE A 1 -9.40 18.76 0.17
N THR A 2 -8.85 19.60 1.04
CA THR A 2 -9.08 19.56 2.49
C THR A 2 -9.80 20.82 2.98
N ASP A 3 -10.47 20.74 4.13
CA ASP A 3 -10.95 21.91 4.87
C ASP A 3 -9.84 22.57 5.70
N GLU A 4 -10.21 23.59 6.49
CA GLU A 4 -9.33 24.34 7.39
C GLU A 4 -8.66 23.46 8.46
N ASN A 5 -9.28 22.33 8.81
CA ASN A 5 -8.77 21.36 9.77
C ASN A 5 -7.95 20.25 9.09
N SER A 6 -7.55 20.43 7.82
CA SER A 6 -6.86 19.41 7.01
C SER A 6 -7.64 18.11 6.81
N SER A 7 -8.96 18.12 7.03
CA SER A 7 -9.82 16.96 6.77
C SER A 7 -10.21 16.89 5.29
N PRO A 8 -10.16 15.71 4.64
CA PRO A 8 -10.48 15.60 3.22
C PRO A 8 -11.98 15.86 2.96
N ILE A 9 -12.26 16.82 2.08
CA ILE A 9 -13.63 17.21 1.68
C ILE A 9 -13.96 16.81 0.25
N TYR A 10 -12.95 16.53 -0.58
CA TYR A 10 -13.12 16.03 -1.94
C TYR A 10 -11.95 15.14 -2.31
N LEU A 11 -12.26 13.94 -2.77
CA LEU A 11 -11.29 12.97 -3.28
C LEU A 11 -11.24 13.06 -4.81
N ARG A 12 -10.05 12.87 -5.39
CA ARG A 12 -9.89 12.77 -6.84
C ARG A 12 -8.76 11.82 -7.17
N THR A 13 -9.01 10.91 -8.09
CA THR A 13 -8.00 10.06 -8.72
C THR A 13 -7.80 10.50 -10.18
N THR A 14 -6.66 10.16 -10.76
CA THR A 14 -6.26 10.57 -12.13
C THR A 14 -6.11 9.37 -13.07
N GLY A 15 -6.64 8.21 -12.69
CA GLY A 15 -6.59 7.00 -13.51
C GLY A 15 -7.67 6.00 -13.11
N LYS A 16 -7.75 4.91 -13.88
CA LYS A 16 -8.75 3.83 -13.74
C LYS A 16 -9.07 3.54 -12.28
N THR A 17 -10.32 3.77 -11.92
CA THR A 17 -10.81 3.59 -10.56
C THR A 17 -11.99 2.62 -10.58
N ALA A 18 -12.11 1.80 -9.54
CA ALA A 18 -13.28 0.98 -9.33
C ALA A 18 -13.82 1.26 -7.93
N LEU A 19 -15.15 1.29 -7.78
CA LEU A 19 -15.80 1.41 -6.49
C LEU A 19 -16.13 0.03 -5.96
N ALA A 20 -15.84 -0.20 -4.68
CA ALA A 20 -16.12 -1.46 -4.01
C ALA A 20 -16.90 -1.26 -2.72
N PHE A 21 -17.70 -2.26 -2.38
CA PHE A 21 -18.34 -2.39 -1.08
C PHE A 21 -18.06 -3.77 -0.52
N ARG A 22 -17.52 -3.83 0.70
CA ARG A 22 -17.11 -5.09 1.38
C ARG A 22 -16.21 -5.97 0.50
N ASN A 23 -15.18 -5.36 -0.12
CA ASN A 23 -14.22 -6.01 -1.03
C ASN A 23 -14.85 -6.65 -2.28
N LYS A 24 -16.05 -6.23 -2.67
CA LYS A 24 -16.67 -6.61 -3.94
C LYS A 24 -16.93 -5.39 -4.79
N GLU A 25 -16.61 -5.50 -6.08
CA GLU A 25 -16.81 -4.42 -7.03
C GLU A 25 -18.31 -4.12 -7.11
N ILE A 26 -18.63 -2.83 -7.16
CA ILE A 26 -19.99 -2.38 -7.37
C ILE A 26 -20.27 -2.47 -8.87
N GLU A 27 -21.30 -3.23 -9.24
CA GLU A 27 -21.73 -3.40 -10.62
C GLU A 27 -21.99 -2.04 -11.29
N GLY A 28 -21.39 -1.84 -12.46
CA GLY A 28 -21.46 -0.59 -13.22
C GLY A 28 -20.48 0.49 -12.77
N HIS A 29 -19.69 0.28 -11.71
CA HIS A 29 -18.69 1.23 -11.21
C HIS A 29 -17.26 0.64 -11.22
N GLY A 30 -16.98 -0.26 -12.17
CA GLY A 30 -15.64 -0.79 -12.41
C GLY A 30 -14.73 0.17 -13.21
N ILE A 31 -13.53 -0.30 -13.52
CA ILE A 31 -12.47 0.48 -14.20
C ILE A 31 -12.84 0.94 -15.61
N ASP A 32 -13.81 0.28 -16.25
CA ASP A 32 -14.29 0.66 -17.58
C ASP A 32 -15.25 1.86 -17.52
N CYS A 33 -15.96 2.00 -16.40
CA CYS A 33 -16.81 3.16 -16.11
C CYS A 33 -15.95 4.38 -15.75
N HIS A 34 -15.07 4.24 -14.75
CA HIS A 34 -14.22 5.35 -14.26
C HIS A 34 -12.80 5.28 -14.83
N LYS A 35 -12.70 5.21 -16.16
CA LYS A 35 -11.44 4.99 -16.89
C LYS A 35 -10.42 6.12 -16.71
N ASP A 36 -10.90 7.36 -16.62
CA ASP A 36 -10.09 8.58 -16.56
C ASP A 36 -9.84 9.08 -15.12
N GLY A 37 -10.36 8.35 -14.13
CA GLY A 37 -10.36 8.76 -12.73
C GLY A 37 -11.77 8.89 -12.16
N PHE A 38 -11.83 9.12 -10.86
CA PHE A 38 -13.05 9.28 -10.09
C PHE A 38 -12.90 10.46 -9.14
N GLY A 39 -13.98 11.22 -8.93
CA GLY A 39 -13.97 12.39 -8.07
C GLY A 39 -15.27 12.54 -7.30
N SER A 40 -15.20 12.60 -5.97
CA SER A 40 -16.40 12.69 -5.13
C SER A 40 -16.18 13.58 -3.91
N PRO A 41 -17.18 14.40 -3.52
CA PRO A 41 -17.20 15.04 -2.22
C PRO A 41 -17.27 14.00 -1.10
N VAL A 42 -16.82 14.43 0.07
CA VAL A 42 -16.79 13.65 1.31
C VAL A 42 -17.33 14.55 2.43
N GLY A 43 -18.18 14.00 3.29
CA GLY A 43 -18.64 14.74 4.47
C GLY A 43 -20.15 14.74 4.65
N LYS A 44 -20.57 15.42 5.72
CA LYS A 44 -21.98 15.64 6.07
C LYS A 44 -22.66 16.59 5.08
N TRP A 45 -23.95 16.38 4.89
CA TRP A 45 -24.83 17.30 4.16
C TRP A 45 -25.43 18.32 5.13
N LYS A 46 -25.64 19.56 4.68
CA LYS A 46 -26.14 20.66 5.54
C LYS A 46 -27.58 20.43 6.01
N GLN A 47 -28.39 19.78 5.18
CA GLN A 47 -29.83 19.63 5.40
C GLN A 47 -30.21 18.47 6.35
N THR A 48 -29.24 17.72 6.89
CA THR A 48 -29.52 16.59 7.79
C THR A 48 -28.39 16.37 8.79
N SER A 49 -28.74 15.93 9.99
CA SER A 49 -27.77 15.51 11.02
C SER A 49 -27.35 14.05 10.90
N THR A 50 -28.12 13.24 10.18
CA THR A 50 -27.83 11.82 9.93
C THR A 50 -26.69 11.69 8.91
N PRO A 51 -25.70 10.80 9.14
CA PRO A 51 -24.67 10.50 8.15
C PRO A 51 -25.29 10.13 6.80
N PRO A 52 -24.83 10.70 5.67
CA PRO A 52 -25.45 10.49 4.36
C PRO A 52 -25.65 9.02 3.97
N GLU A 53 -24.68 8.17 4.29
CA GLU A 53 -24.70 6.73 3.99
C GLU A 53 -25.77 5.95 4.79
N LEU A 54 -26.34 6.55 5.85
CA LEU A 54 -27.37 5.96 6.71
C LEU A 54 -28.77 6.53 6.47
N LEU A 55 -28.92 7.52 5.57
CA LEU A 55 -30.24 8.07 5.25
C LEU A 55 -31.14 6.99 4.67
N THR A 56 -32.41 6.96 5.06
CA THR A 56 -33.45 6.09 4.46
C THR A 56 -34.01 6.72 3.18
N ASP A 57 -34.78 5.96 2.39
CA ASP A 57 -35.39 6.49 1.17
C ASP A 57 -36.42 7.59 1.46
N ASP A 58 -37.20 7.44 2.54
CA ASP A 58 -38.11 8.50 2.99
C ASP A 58 -37.36 9.78 3.36
N GLN A 59 -36.19 9.66 3.99
CA GLN A 59 -35.34 10.81 4.31
C GLN A 59 -34.72 11.42 3.04
N LEU A 60 -34.28 10.63 2.07
CA LEU A 60 -33.80 11.13 0.78
C LEU A 60 -34.91 11.87 0.02
N HIS A 61 -36.11 11.31 -0.01
CA HIS A 61 -37.28 11.92 -0.62
C HIS A 61 -37.66 13.24 0.06
N ALA A 62 -37.61 13.30 1.39
CA ALA A 62 -37.82 14.54 2.15
C ALA A 62 -36.76 15.61 1.83
N LEU A 63 -35.54 15.20 1.46
CA LEU A 63 -34.48 16.07 0.96
C LEU A 63 -34.59 16.40 -0.54
N GLY A 64 -35.62 15.90 -1.23
CA GLY A 64 -35.83 16.10 -2.66
C GLY A 64 -34.89 15.29 -3.55
N ILE A 65 -34.21 14.28 -2.99
CA ILE A 65 -33.36 13.35 -3.74
C ILE A 65 -34.24 12.18 -4.17
N VAL A 66 -34.78 12.28 -5.39
CA VAL A 66 -35.69 11.29 -5.98
C VAL A 66 -35.25 11.03 -7.40
N GLU A 67 -35.17 9.77 -7.81
CA GLU A 67 -34.86 9.39 -9.19
C GLU A 67 -35.79 10.10 -10.19
N GLY A 68 -35.21 10.59 -11.28
CA GLY A 68 -35.89 11.40 -12.28
C GLY A 68 -35.98 12.89 -11.95
N LYS A 69 -35.72 13.34 -10.71
CA LYS A 69 -35.86 14.74 -10.29
C LYS A 69 -34.53 15.47 -10.20
N LYS A 70 -34.57 16.79 -10.41
CA LYS A 70 -33.45 17.68 -10.11
C LYS A 70 -33.35 17.91 -8.62
N THR A 71 -32.13 17.86 -8.09
CA THR A 71 -31.84 18.12 -6.69
C THR A 71 -30.56 18.93 -6.52
N LYS A 72 -30.37 19.46 -5.31
CA LYS A 72 -29.19 20.20 -4.88
C LYS A 72 -28.77 19.68 -3.50
N ILE A 73 -27.56 19.16 -3.41
CA ILE A 73 -26.93 18.68 -2.18
C ILE A 73 -25.85 19.68 -1.79
N GLU A 74 -25.93 20.19 -0.56
CA GLU A 74 -24.95 21.12 -0.02
C GLU A 74 -24.19 20.42 1.11
N PHE A 75 -22.88 20.30 0.99
CA PHE A 75 -22.02 19.73 2.02
C PHE A 75 -21.68 20.79 3.07
N VAL A 76 -21.45 20.37 4.31
CA VAL A 76 -20.95 21.26 5.37
C VAL A 76 -19.63 21.93 4.96
N SER A 77 -18.81 21.23 4.17
CA SER A 77 -17.58 21.74 3.55
C SER A 77 -17.79 22.80 2.46
N SER A 78 -19.03 23.25 2.23
CA SER A 78 -19.41 24.21 1.18
C SER A 78 -19.24 23.70 -0.26
N ILE A 79 -19.05 22.40 -0.46
CA ILE A 79 -19.22 21.78 -1.78
C ILE A 79 -20.71 21.71 -2.10
N VAL A 80 -21.07 22.07 -3.32
CA VAL A 80 -22.44 22.01 -3.82
C VAL A 80 -22.49 21.10 -5.03
N VAL A 81 -23.39 20.10 -5.00
CA VAL A 81 -23.67 19.19 -6.11
C VAL A 81 -25.11 19.42 -6.55
N SER A 82 -25.31 19.75 -7.82
CA SER A 82 -26.63 20.00 -8.40
C SER A 82 -26.79 19.26 -9.71
N GLY A 83 -27.85 18.48 -9.86
CA GLY A 83 -28.08 17.68 -11.06
C GLY A 83 -29.42 16.95 -11.01
N LYS A 84 -29.74 16.21 -12.07
CA LYS A 84 -30.89 15.30 -12.11
C LYS A 84 -30.44 13.93 -11.59
N VAL A 85 -31.12 13.40 -10.59
CA VAL A 85 -30.85 12.06 -10.05
C VAL A 85 -31.30 11.02 -11.07
N GLU A 86 -30.38 10.18 -11.53
CA GLU A 86 -30.69 9.08 -12.45
C GLU A 86 -30.76 7.74 -11.71
N LYS A 87 -29.92 7.53 -10.70
CA LYS A 87 -29.88 6.28 -9.94
C LYS A 87 -29.45 6.52 -8.50
N VAL A 88 -30.13 5.87 -7.56
CA VAL A 88 -29.74 5.79 -6.16
C VAL A 88 -29.30 4.35 -5.87
N LEU A 89 -28.01 4.17 -5.59
CA LEU A 89 -27.45 2.85 -5.33
C LEU A 89 -27.42 2.55 -3.82
N ARG A 90 -28.10 1.48 -3.42
CA ARG A 90 -28.07 0.95 -2.05
C ARG A 90 -27.56 -0.48 -1.97
N ARG A 91 -26.94 -0.79 -0.83
CA ARG A 91 -26.60 -2.17 -0.44
C ARG A 91 -26.57 -2.29 1.08
N ASP A 92 -27.13 -3.37 1.60
CA ASP A 92 -27.17 -3.66 3.05
C ASP A 92 -27.72 -2.47 3.88
N GLY A 93 -28.77 -1.82 3.38
CA GLY A 93 -29.41 -0.65 4.01
C GLY A 93 -28.63 0.66 3.89
N LYS A 94 -27.41 0.65 3.34
CA LYS A 94 -26.58 1.85 3.18
C LYS A 94 -26.73 2.47 1.80
N LEU A 95 -26.75 3.80 1.76
CA LEU A 95 -26.61 4.57 0.53
C LEU A 95 -25.12 4.60 0.13
N LEU A 96 -24.80 4.08 -1.05
CA LEU A 96 -23.42 3.94 -1.53
C LEU A 96 -23.04 5.00 -2.56
N ALA A 97 -23.91 5.25 -3.53
CA ALA A 97 -23.66 6.21 -4.59
C ALA A 97 -24.97 6.81 -5.12
N ILE A 98 -24.87 8.02 -5.67
CA ILE A 98 -25.93 8.64 -6.45
C ILE A 98 -25.36 9.02 -7.80
N THR A 99 -26.02 8.58 -8.86
CA THR A 99 -25.69 8.90 -10.24
C THR A 99 -26.53 10.08 -10.70
N PHE A 100 -25.90 11.09 -11.29
CA PHE A 100 -26.55 12.29 -11.78
C PHE A 100 -26.30 12.51 -13.28
N SER A 101 -27.29 13.02 -13.98
CA SER A 101 -27.14 13.65 -15.31
C SER A 101 -27.22 15.17 -15.19
N ASN A 102 -26.63 15.87 -16.18
CA ASN A 102 -26.58 17.33 -16.21
C ASN A 102 -26.08 17.92 -14.87
N CYS A 103 -25.03 17.32 -14.32
CA CYS A 103 -24.58 17.56 -12.96
C CYS A 103 -23.44 18.59 -12.91
N SER A 104 -23.47 19.49 -11.94
CA SER A 104 -22.37 20.37 -11.58
C SER A 104 -21.98 20.14 -10.13
N ALA A 105 -20.68 19.97 -9.87
CA ALA A 105 -20.10 19.99 -8.53
C ALA A 105 -19.13 21.16 -8.39
N LYS A 106 -19.27 21.99 -7.35
CA LYS A 106 -18.45 23.20 -7.15
C LYS A 106 -18.02 23.38 -5.69
N TYR A 107 -16.86 24.00 -5.50
CA TYR A 107 -16.37 24.47 -4.21
C TYR A 107 -15.94 25.94 -4.33
N GLY A 108 -16.78 26.86 -3.84
CA GLY A 108 -16.65 28.28 -4.18
C GLY A 108 -16.68 28.48 -5.70
N ASP A 109 -15.67 29.18 -6.23
CA ASP A 109 -15.50 29.38 -7.68
C ASP A 109 -14.89 28.18 -8.42
N ARG A 110 -14.37 27.19 -7.68
CA ARG A 110 -13.72 26.03 -8.28
C ARG A 110 -14.76 25.03 -8.80
N VAL A 111 -14.73 24.76 -10.10
CA VAL A 111 -15.48 23.68 -10.72
C VAL A 111 -14.79 22.34 -10.43
N LEU A 112 -15.51 21.43 -9.78
CA LEU A 112 -15.06 20.07 -9.46
C LEU A 112 -15.61 19.05 -10.44
N PHE A 113 -16.82 19.30 -10.96
CA PHE A 113 -17.43 18.54 -12.06
C PHE A 113 -18.28 19.47 -12.92
N ASN A 114 -18.16 19.34 -14.24
CA ASN A 114 -18.94 20.09 -15.21
C ASN A 114 -19.94 19.15 -15.92
N PRO A 115 -21.19 19.57 -16.15
CA PRO A 115 -22.19 18.77 -16.89
C PRO A 115 -21.68 18.21 -18.23
N ASP A 116 -20.83 18.96 -18.94
CA ASP A 116 -20.29 18.57 -20.25
C ASP A 116 -19.34 17.35 -20.17
N TRP A 117 -18.90 16.98 -18.96
CA TRP A 117 -18.07 15.79 -18.74
C TRP A 117 -18.90 14.50 -18.67
N GLY A 118 -20.23 14.61 -18.72
CA GLY A 118 -21.16 13.50 -18.80
C GLY A 118 -21.81 13.15 -17.47
N THR A 119 -22.03 11.86 -17.26
CA THR A 119 -22.67 11.33 -16.06
C THR A 119 -21.76 11.48 -14.84
N TYR A 120 -22.32 11.96 -13.74
CA TYR A 120 -21.60 12.12 -12.48
C TYR A 120 -22.01 11.07 -11.48
N ASP A 121 -21.09 10.17 -11.14
CA ASP A 121 -21.27 9.24 -10.02
C ASP A 121 -20.67 9.84 -8.74
N MET A 122 -21.52 10.09 -7.75
CA MET A 122 -21.12 10.60 -6.45
C MET A 122 -21.12 9.46 -5.45
N ALA A 123 -19.95 9.09 -4.92
CA ALA A 123 -19.86 8.19 -3.78
C ALA A 123 -20.36 8.89 -2.52
N VAL A 124 -21.12 8.18 -1.68
CA VAL A 124 -21.74 8.73 -0.47
C VAL A 124 -21.03 8.21 0.76
N GLY A 125 -20.59 9.13 1.62
CA GLY A 125 -20.04 8.82 2.93
C GLY A 125 -19.64 10.07 3.71
N GLU A 126 -19.95 10.08 5.00
CA GLU A 126 -19.48 11.13 5.92
C GLU A 126 -17.95 11.18 5.98
N ARG A 127 -17.29 10.02 5.93
CA ARG A 127 -15.84 9.90 6.06
C ARG A 127 -15.30 8.83 5.13
N ILE A 128 -14.09 9.05 4.62
CA ILE A 128 -13.29 8.01 3.98
C ILE A 128 -12.44 7.36 5.08
N THR A 129 -12.66 6.07 5.33
CA THR A 129 -11.86 5.31 6.30
C THR A 129 -10.61 4.70 5.69
N SER A 130 -10.58 4.48 4.36
CA SER A 130 -9.43 3.90 3.66
C SER A 130 -9.48 4.15 2.16
N VAL A 131 -8.30 4.20 1.54
CA VAL A 131 -8.08 4.16 0.08
C VAL A 131 -6.96 3.16 -0.17
N PHE A 132 -7.13 2.25 -1.11
CA PHE A 132 -6.15 1.19 -1.39
C PHE A 132 -5.68 1.25 -2.85
N ASN A 133 -4.38 1.08 -3.06
CA ASN A 133 -3.75 0.95 -4.37
C ASN A 133 -3.75 -0.52 -4.85
N GLY A 134 -4.93 -1.13 -4.90
CA GLY A 134 -5.12 -2.52 -5.30
C GLY A 134 -6.49 -2.77 -5.93
N ALA A 135 -6.76 -4.03 -6.27
CA ALA A 135 -8.05 -4.43 -6.81
C ALA A 135 -9.20 -4.10 -5.83
N ALA A 136 -10.25 -3.47 -6.36
CA ALA A 136 -11.53 -3.25 -5.67
C ALA A 136 -12.17 -4.58 -5.21
N ASP A 137 -12.04 -5.60 -6.04
CA ASP A 137 -12.47 -6.98 -5.79
C ASP A 137 -11.35 -7.92 -6.20
N LYS A 138 -10.70 -8.56 -5.25
CA LYS A 138 -9.55 -9.43 -5.55
C LYS A 138 -9.93 -10.68 -6.32
N ASP A 139 -11.15 -11.18 -6.11
CA ASP A 139 -11.61 -12.44 -6.71
C ASP A 139 -12.10 -12.19 -8.15
N ALA A 140 -12.72 -11.02 -8.40
CA ALA A 140 -13.14 -10.61 -9.74
C ALA A 140 -12.01 -9.98 -10.56
N TYR A 141 -10.96 -9.47 -9.91
CA TYR A 141 -9.82 -8.85 -10.60
C TYR A 141 -8.92 -9.92 -11.21
N ASN A 142 -9.28 -10.32 -12.43
CA ASN A 142 -8.37 -10.95 -13.37
C ASN A 142 -7.25 -9.94 -13.69
N GLN A 143 -6.20 -9.91 -12.87
CA GLN A 143 -4.91 -9.57 -13.42
C GLN A 143 -4.63 -10.64 -14.46
N VAL A 144 -4.79 -10.30 -15.74
CA VAL A 144 -3.85 -10.82 -16.73
C VAL A 144 -2.52 -10.48 -16.11
N ALA A 145 -1.85 -11.48 -15.53
CA ALA A 145 -0.62 -11.28 -14.80
C ALA A 145 0.22 -10.34 -15.67
N LEU A 146 0.58 -9.17 -15.13
CA LEU A 146 1.53 -8.29 -15.81
C LEU A 146 2.82 -9.09 -15.86
N VAL A 147 2.96 -9.94 -16.88
CA VAL A 147 4.21 -10.60 -17.22
C VAL A 147 5.13 -9.44 -17.49
N PRO A 148 6.13 -9.18 -16.64
CA PRO A 148 7.01 -8.05 -16.83
C PRO A 148 7.59 -8.13 -18.24
N LYS A 149 7.39 -7.09 -19.05
CA LYS A 149 8.01 -7.02 -20.40
C LYS A 149 9.53 -7.11 -20.28
N GLU A 150 10.07 -6.59 -19.18
CA GLU A 150 11.39 -6.94 -18.70
C GLU A 150 11.32 -8.29 -18.01
N ARG A 151 11.63 -9.36 -18.76
CA ARG A 151 12.22 -10.52 -18.10
C ARG A 151 13.35 -9.97 -17.24
N THR A 152 13.34 -10.26 -15.93
CA THR A 152 14.54 -10.13 -15.11
C THR A 152 15.65 -10.68 -15.99
N ILE A 153 16.63 -9.85 -16.37
CA ILE A 153 17.78 -10.35 -17.08
C ILE A 153 18.39 -11.31 -16.07
N LYS A 154 18.05 -12.59 -16.21
CA LYS A 154 18.76 -13.67 -15.56
C LYS A 154 20.10 -13.62 -16.25
N VAL A 155 20.98 -12.77 -15.72
CA VAL A 155 22.39 -12.77 -16.08
C VAL A 155 22.77 -14.24 -16.02
N PRO A 156 23.23 -14.83 -17.13
CA PRO A 156 23.61 -16.23 -17.16
C PRO A 156 24.48 -16.52 -15.95
N SER A 157 24.14 -17.58 -15.21
CA SER A 157 24.86 -17.93 -13.99
C SER A 157 26.28 -18.34 -14.37
N ASP A 158 27.18 -17.37 -14.36
CA ASP A 158 28.61 -17.59 -14.58
C ASP A 158 29.19 -18.38 -13.41
N ALA A 159 30.36 -18.97 -13.61
CA ALA A 159 30.97 -19.83 -12.59
C ALA A 159 31.22 -19.07 -11.29
N LYS A 160 31.48 -17.76 -11.36
CA LYS A 160 31.71 -16.89 -10.20
C LYS A 160 30.42 -16.75 -9.38
N ARG A 161 29.30 -16.41 -10.02
CA ARG A 161 28.00 -16.28 -9.35
C ARG A 161 27.55 -17.57 -8.69
N ARG A 162 27.75 -18.73 -9.32
CA ARG A 162 27.40 -20.04 -8.70
C ARG A 162 28.18 -20.32 -7.42
N ARG A 163 29.45 -19.90 -7.36
CA ARG A 163 30.25 -20.04 -6.14
C ARG A 163 29.70 -19.18 -5.02
N LEU A 164 29.39 -17.92 -5.29
CA LEU A 164 28.75 -17.04 -4.31
C LEU A 164 27.41 -17.60 -3.83
N GLU A 165 26.53 -18.03 -4.75
CA GLU A 165 25.24 -18.66 -4.41
C GLU A 165 25.42 -19.92 -3.54
N ASN A 166 26.49 -20.69 -3.77
CA ASN A 166 26.81 -21.84 -2.92
C ASN A 166 27.23 -21.42 -1.50
N LEU A 167 28.04 -20.35 -1.35
CA LEU A 167 28.40 -19.82 -0.03
C LEU A 167 27.15 -19.36 0.74
N TYR A 168 26.22 -18.67 0.08
CA TYR A 168 24.92 -18.31 0.66
C TYR A 168 24.12 -19.53 1.11
N ALA A 169 24.04 -20.57 0.28
CA ALA A 169 23.34 -21.80 0.62
C ALA A 169 23.95 -22.48 1.87
N GLN A 170 25.27 -22.43 2.03
CA GLN A 170 25.96 -22.97 3.20
C GLN A 170 25.62 -22.17 4.47
N VAL A 171 25.66 -20.83 4.43
CA VAL A 171 25.29 -19.98 5.57
C VAL A 171 23.83 -20.18 5.96
N ARG A 172 22.93 -20.26 4.97
CA ARG A 172 21.52 -20.55 5.20
C ARG A 172 21.31 -21.90 5.90
N LYS A 173 22.01 -22.95 5.46
CA LYS A 173 21.95 -24.27 6.10
C LYS A 173 22.43 -24.21 7.55
N ILE A 174 23.49 -23.46 7.85
CA ILE A 174 23.97 -23.25 9.23
C ILE A 174 22.90 -22.55 10.07
N ARG A 175 22.26 -21.49 9.53
CA ARG A 175 21.18 -20.76 10.21
C ARG A 175 19.98 -21.65 10.54
N GLU A 176 19.50 -22.41 9.55
CA GLU A 176 18.30 -23.24 9.69
C GLU A 176 18.55 -24.46 10.59
N SER A 177 19.70 -25.12 10.45
CA SER A 177 20.06 -26.28 11.28
C SER A 177 20.56 -25.93 12.68
N LYS A 178 20.96 -24.67 12.90
CA LYS A 178 21.59 -24.19 14.14
C LYS A 178 22.85 -24.98 14.54
N THR A 179 23.58 -25.51 13.55
CA THR A 179 24.80 -26.30 13.74
C THR A 179 25.86 -25.91 12.69
N GLY A 180 27.13 -26.23 12.95
CA GLY A 180 28.23 -25.99 12.00
C GLY A 180 28.79 -24.57 12.01
N TYR A 181 28.64 -23.84 13.13
CA TYR A 181 29.06 -22.44 13.24
C TYR A 181 30.56 -22.27 13.00
N GLU A 182 31.39 -23.24 13.37
CA GLU A 182 32.84 -23.26 13.17
C GLU A 182 33.27 -23.02 11.71
N ARG A 183 32.39 -23.35 10.74
CA ARG A 183 32.64 -23.16 9.31
C ARG A 183 32.43 -21.73 8.83
N LEU A 184 31.78 -20.86 9.62
CA LEU A 184 31.49 -19.48 9.22
C LEU A 184 32.75 -18.66 8.93
N GLY A 185 33.85 -18.93 9.65
CA GLY A 185 35.14 -18.29 9.39
C GLY A 185 35.67 -18.63 8.00
N GLU A 186 35.73 -19.92 7.66
CA GLU A 186 36.19 -20.39 6.34
C GLU A 186 35.33 -19.84 5.20
N ILE A 187 34.00 -19.83 5.38
CA ILE A 187 33.06 -19.29 4.40
C ILE A 187 33.32 -17.80 4.17
N TRP A 188 33.53 -17.04 5.26
CA TRP A 188 33.79 -15.61 5.15
C TRP A 188 35.12 -15.30 4.47
N GLU A 189 36.20 -16.02 4.80
CA GLU A 189 37.50 -15.85 4.12
C GLU A 189 37.38 -16.18 2.62
N THR A 190 36.63 -17.22 2.26
CA THR A 190 36.36 -17.59 0.86
C THR A 190 35.57 -16.50 0.14
N GLN A 191 34.54 -15.94 0.78
CA GLN A 191 33.78 -14.80 0.24
C GLN A 191 34.68 -13.58 0.04
N GLN A 192 35.58 -13.27 0.98
CA GLN A 192 36.47 -12.12 0.86
C GLN A 192 37.50 -12.29 -0.26
N ALA A 193 37.98 -13.50 -0.50
CA ALA A 193 38.93 -13.80 -1.56
C ALA A 193 38.27 -13.77 -2.96
N GLU A 194 37.10 -14.36 -3.13
CA GLU A 194 36.46 -14.52 -4.44
C GLU A 194 35.45 -13.42 -4.78
N HIS A 195 34.84 -12.81 -3.76
CA HIS A 195 33.70 -11.89 -3.84
C HIS A 195 33.84 -10.70 -2.86
N PRO A 196 34.93 -9.91 -2.89
CA PRO A 196 35.21 -8.86 -1.90
C PRO A 196 34.19 -7.71 -1.86
N ASP A 197 33.31 -7.61 -2.86
CA ASP A 197 32.24 -6.60 -2.92
C ASP A 197 30.92 -7.06 -2.30
N ASP A 198 30.79 -8.35 -2.00
CA ASP A 198 29.59 -8.89 -1.38
C ASP A 198 29.55 -8.60 0.13
N TRP A 199 28.92 -7.48 0.47
CA TRP A 199 28.71 -7.10 1.86
C TRP A 199 27.54 -7.85 2.52
N LEU A 200 26.61 -8.40 1.72
CA LEU A 200 25.37 -8.95 2.23
C LEU A 200 25.60 -10.31 2.89
N LEU A 201 26.42 -11.18 2.30
CA LEU A 201 26.80 -12.45 2.94
C LEU A 201 27.57 -12.21 4.25
N SER A 202 28.44 -11.19 4.26
CA SER A 202 29.09 -10.72 5.49
C SER A 202 28.08 -10.30 6.57
N MET A 203 27.02 -9.57 6.21
CA MET A 203 25.95 -9.18 7.14
C MET A 203 25.17 -10.39 7.67
N GLU A 204 24.87 -11.38 6.81
CA GLU A 204 24.19 -12.60 7.21
C GLU A 204 24.99 -13.44 8.22
N ILE A 205 26.31 -13.50 8.05
CA ILE A 205 27.21 -14.16 9.01
C ILE A 205 27.28 -13.35 10.31
N PHE A 206 27.37 -12.02 10.23
CA PHE A 206 27.37 -11.14 11.41
C PHE A 206 26.12 -11.37 12.28
N GLU A 207 24.93 -11.42 11.67
CA GLU A 207 23.66 -11.66 12.41
C GLU A 207 23.67 -13.00 13.14
N ILE A 208 24.18 -14.07 12.51
CA ILE A 208 24.28 -15.40 13.15
C ILE A 208 25.23 -15.34 14.34
N LEU A 209 26.42 -14.75 14.18
CA LEU A 209 27.41 -14.66 15.26
C LEU A 209 26.92 -13.77 16.40
N ASP A 210 26.23 -12.69 16.09
CA ASP A 210 25.63 -11.80 17.08
C ASP A 210 24.53 -12.49 17.89
N THR A 211 23.65 -13.25 17.22
CA THR A 211 22.55 -13.97 17.85
C THR A 211 23.05 -15.14 18.72
N THR A 212 24.07 -15.86 18.25
CA THR A 212 24.55 -17.09 18.90
C THR A 212 25.67 -16.85 19.92
N GLY A 213 26.30 -15.67 19.89
CA GLY A 213 27.48 -15.36 20.70
C GLY A 213 28.74 -16.13 20.30
N GLN A 214 28.72 -16.84 19.18
CA GLN A 214 29.85 -17.66 18.70
C GLN A 214 30.92 -16.79 18.04
N GLN A 215 32.18 -17.23 18.12
CA GLN A 215 33.34 -16.62 17.42
C GLN A 215 33.39 -15.07 17.48
N PRO A 216 33.49 -14.47 18.69
CA PRO A 216 33.44 -13.02 18.85
C PRO A 216 34.55 -12.27 18.08
N ALA A 217 35.73 -12.89 17.92
CA ALA A 217 36.82 -12.32 17.14
C ALA A 217 36.47 -12.21 15.64
N LEU A 218 35.79 -13.22 15.08
CA LEU A 218 35.32 -13.19 13.68
C LEU A 218 34.25 -12.11 13.50
N LYS A 219 33.29 -12.05 14.43
CA LYS A 219 32.25 -11.01 14.42
C LYS A 219 32.84 -9.60 14.35
N ALA A 220 33.84 -9.30 15.20
CA ALA A 220 34.50 -8.00 15.20
C ALA A 220 35.23 -7.69 13.88
N ARG A 221 35.84 -8.70 13.23
CA ARG A 221 36.48 -8.55 11.91
C ARG A 221 35.44 -8.22 10.83
N ILE A 222 34.31 -8.92 10.83
CA ILE A 222 33.21 -8.69 9.89
C ILE A 222 32.58 -7.32 10.11
N GLU A 223 32.36 -6.92 11.36
CA GLU A 223 31.84 -5.60 11.70
C GLU A 223 32.74 -4.47 11.19
N LYS A 224 34.06 -4.61 11.35
CA LYS A 224 35.04 -3.67 10.80
C LYS A 224 34.94 -3.59 9.27
N PHE A 225 34.81 -4.72 8.59
CA PHE A 225 34.65 -4.77 7.13
C PHE A 225 33.36 -4.08 6.67
N LEU A 226 32.23 -4.40 7.31
CA LEU A 226 30.93 -3.79 7.00
C LEU A 226 30.93 -2.28 7.20
N ASN A 227 31.55 -1.79 8.28
CA ASN A 227 31.71 -0.35 8.52
C ASN A 227 32.62 0.32 7.47
N ALA A 228 33.65 -0.37 6.97
CA ALA A 228 34.46 0.13 5.86
C ALA A 228 33.65 0.20 4.56
N LYS A 229 32.86 -0.84 4.21
CA LYS A 229 31.97 -0.85 3.04
C LYS A 229 30.88 0.23 3.13
N LYS A 230 30.33 0.44 4.33
CA LYS A 230 29.34 1.48 4.65
C LYS A 230 29.82 2.88 4.27
N ALA A 231 31.13 3.15 4.38
CA ALA A 231 31.72 4.45 4.07
C ALA A 231 31.94 4.70 2.57
N MET A 232 31.76 3.70 1.69
CA MET A 232 32.09 3.81 0.26
C MET A 232 31.02 4.57 -0.54
N THR A 233 29.73 4.34 -0.26
CA THR A 233 28.62 5.00 -0.99
C THR A 233 27.44 5.29 -0.06
N LYS A 234 26.60 6.25 -0.45
CA LYS A 234 25.38 6.61 0.28
C LYS A 234 24.38 5.44 0.39
N ASP A 235 24.30 4.62 -0.66
CA ASP A 235 23.39 3.47 -0.71
C ASP A 235 23.87 2.38 0.25
N LEU A 236 25.16 2.04 0.24
CA LEU A 236 25.74 1.09 1.19
C LEU A 236 25.62 1.61 2.62
N SER A 237 25.79 2.92 2.84
CA SER A 237 25.59 3.52 4.16
C SER A 237 24.20 3.27 4.72
N THR A 238 23.19 3.41 3.86
CA THR A 238 21.78 3.17 4.22
C THR A 238 21.53 1.69 4.49
N LEU A 239 21.88 0.82 3.54
CA LEU A 239 21.54 -0.61 3.59
C LEU A 239 22.27 -1.35 4.72
N ILE A 240 23.59 -1.15 4.86
CA ILE A 240 24.37 -1.77 5.93
C ILE A 240 23.94 -1.19 7.29
N GLY A 241 23.67 0.12 7.35
CA GLY A 241 23.15 0.76 8.56
C GLY A 241 21.80 0.19 9.01
N TRP A 242 20.90 -0.12 8.08
CA TRP A 242 19.64 -0.79 8.38
C TRP A 242 19.84 -2.24 8.82
N GLY A 243 20.80 -2.96 8.22
CA GLY A 243 21.16 -4.31 8.66
C GLY A 243 21.56 -4.35 10.14
N PHE A 244 22.46 -3.47 10.59
CA PHE A 244 22.82 -3.38 12.00
C PHE A 244 21.63 -3.05 12.91
N ARG A 245 20.77 -2.10 12.50
CA ARG A 245 19.56 -1.75 13.26
C ARG A 245 18.59 -2.93 13.37
N LEU A 246 18.48 -3.74 12.32
CA LEU A 246 17.62 -4.92 12.29
C LEU A 246 18.10 -5.97 13.29
N VAL A 247 19.42 -6.21 13.34
CA VAL A 247 20.04 -7.10 14.33
C VAL A 247 19.73 -6.64 15.77
N ASP A 248 19.87 -5.34 16.05
CA ASP A 248 19.52 -4.78 17.37
C ASP A 248 18.01 -4.86 17.66
N TYR A 249 17.18 -4.62 16.65
CA TYR A 249 15.73 -4.73 16.77
C TYR A 249 15.29 -6.15 17.13
N HIS A 250 15.91 -7.16 16.54
CA HIS A 250 15.62 -8.57 16.84
C HIS A 250 15.91 -8.94 18.31
N LYS A 251 16.75 -8.19 19.03
CA LYS A 251 17.01 -8.42 20.47
C LYS A 251 15.95 -7.84 21.39
N LYS A 252 15.06 -6.97 20.91
CA LYS A 252 14.08 -6.30 21.77
C LYS A 252 13.08 -7.32 22.36
N PRO A 253 12.75 -7.21 23.66
CA PRO A 253 11.83 -8.14 24.33
C PRO A 253 10.46 -8.24 23.66
N GLU A 254 9.94 -7.12 23.16
CA GLU A 254 8.66 -7.00 22.44
C GLU A 254 8.63 -7.84 21.15
N TYR A 255 9.75 -7.87 20.42
CA TYR A 255 9.88 -8.64 19.19
C TYR A 255 10.05 -10.14 19.47
N GLN A 256 10.84 -10.50 20.49
CA GLN A 256 10.98 -11.89 20.91
C GLN A 256 9.64 -12.47 21.42
N ALA A 257 8.85 -11.67 22.14
CA ALA A 257 7.52 -12.08 22.62
C ALA A 257 6.53 -12.38 21.47
N THR A 258 6.60 -11.63 20.36
CA THR A 258 5.72 -11.83 19.19
C THR A 258 6.11 -13.06 18.36
N LEU A 259 7.41 -13.37 18.26
CA LEU A 259 7.89 -14.62 17.65
C LEU A 259 7.45 -15.87 18.43
N HIS A 260 7.52 -15.83 19.77
CA HIS A 260 7.07 -16.94 20.61
C HIS A 260 5.54 -17.14 20.56
N ALA A 261 4.76 -16.07 20.42
CA ALA A 261 3.30 -16.15 20.27
C ALA A 261 2.86 -16.71 18.91
N SER A 262 3.66 -16.53 17.85
CA SER A 262 3.34 -16.96 16.48
C SER A 262 3.77 -18.39 16.16
N SER A 263 4.52 -19.05 17.05
CA SER A 263 5.02 -20.42 16.87
C SER A 263 4.14 -21.49 17.54
N LYS A 264 2.89 -21.17 17.88
CA LYS A 264 1.88 -22.10 18.41
C LYS A 264 0.75 -22.32 17.42
#